data_AF-A0AA37URJ3-F1
#
_entry.id   AF-A0AA37URJ3-F1
#
_cell.length_a   1.000
_cell.length_b   1.000
_cell.length_c   1.000
_cell.angle_alpha   90.00
_cell.angle_beta   90.00
_cell.angle_gamma   90.00
#
_symmetry.space_group_name_H-M   'P 1'
#
loop_
_entity.id
_entity.type
_entity.pdbx_description
1 polymer ?
#
loop_
_entity_poly.entity_id
_entity_poly.type
_entity_poly.pdbx_seq_one_letter_code
_entity_poly.pdbx_strand_id
1 'polypeptide(L)'
;MVSWVSMIVTGQPQFETQDDTGIGDGVPPPPEWQLETTAFQEDLLELSNVDIDPAVRNVLMRLRNIFRRARQVPLAPTRLHDLTCFVIHRLLLSSPSEMDPQSSTSECIRYGIILYMFIVQGPTYYSHVVIFNTILNQFMDHLQHLQSIPYIDGILDVWLLTIGMAASNGTEHYDWLMRRARDVAVARQLTSWDDALVHIRGLLWLETRHGDDAFRTHWDAMSGVPRQPRFRYSLSPVA
;
A
#
# COMPACT_ATOMS: atom_id res chain seq x y z
N MET A 1 18.96 -8.74 -5.23
CA MET A 1 19.21 -7.92 -6.45
C MET A 1 18.84 -8.64 -7.75
N VAL A 2 19.34 -9.86 -8.05
CA VAL A 2 19.01 -10.57 -9.30
C VAL A 2 17.51 -10.84 -9.45
N SER A 3 16.85 -11.34 -8.41
CA SER A 3 15.39 -11.59 -8.40
C SER A 3 14.57 -10.35 -8.71
N TRP A 4 14.88 -9.23 -8.05
CA TRP A 4 14.26 -7.93 -8.26
C TRP A 4 14.41 -7.41 -9.69
N VAL A 5 15.64 -7.40 -10.22
CA VAL A 5 15.90 -6.95 -11.60
C VAL A 5 15.18 -7.85 -12.60
N SER A 6 15.19 -9.15 -12.38
CA SER A 6 14.52 -10.11 -13.25
C SER A 6 13.01 -9.86 -13.29
N MET A 7 12.36 -9.72 -12.13
CA MET A 7 10.93 -9.42 -12.03
C MET A 7 10.54 -8.11 -12.72
N ILE A 8 11.38 -7.09 -12.60
CA ILE A 8 11.17 -5.80 -13.26
C ILE A 8 11.20 -5.93 -14.78
N VAL A 9 12.15 -6.70 -15.31
CA VAL A 9 12.33 -6.87 -16.75
C VAL A 9 11.21 -7.74 -17.34
N THR A 10 10.80 -8.79 -16.64
CA THR A 10 9.76 -9.72 -17.12
C THR A 10 8.35 -9.29 -16.74
N GLY A 11 8.19 -8.34 -15.83
CA GLY A 11 6.90 -7.92 -15.27
C GLY A 11 6.29 -8.91 -14.26
N GLN A 12 6.98 -10.00 -13.93
CA GLN A 12 6.48 -11.05 -13.03
C GLN A 12 7.63 -11.75 -12.29
N PRO A 13 7.44 -12.20 -11.03
CA PRO A 13 8.48 -12.91 -10.29
C PRO A 13 9.03 -14.11 -11.07
N GLN A 14 10.35 -14.27 -11.12
CA GLN A 14 11.01 -15.42 -11.77
C GLN A 14 11.56 -16.43 -10.74
N PHE A 15 11.49 -16.08 -9.46
CA PHE A 15 11.97 -16.89 -8.35
C PHE A 15 10.87 -16.91 -7.30
N GLU A 16 10.61 -18.10 -6.77
CA GLU A 16 9.76 -18.28 -5.58
C GLU A 16 10.28 -17.46 -4.40
N THR A 17 9.47 -17.30 -3.35
CA THR A 17 9.97 -16.84 -2.04
C THR A 17 10.19 -18.03 -1.13
N GLN A 18 11.21 -17.97 -0.28
CA GLN A 18 11.29 -18.88 0.86
C GLN A 18 10.06 -18.72 1.78
N ASP A 19 9.74 -19.79 2.50
CA ASP A 19 8.64 -19.76 3.46
C ASP A 19 8.96 -18.88 4.69
N ASP A 20 8.00 -18.77 5.61
CA ASP A 20 8.13 -17.98 6.83
C ASP A 20 9.24 -18.47 7.77
N THR A 21 9.73 -19.69 7.59
CA THR A 21 10.83 -20.29 8.35
C THR A 21 12.17 -20.22 7.62
N GLY A 22 12.20 -19.64 6.42
CA GLY A 22 13.41 -19.54 5.59
C GLY A 22 13.73 -20.84 4.82
N ILE A 23 12.76 -21.74 4.65
CA ILE A 23 12.93 -22.97 3.88
C ILE A 23 12.57 -22.71 2.41
N GLY A 24 13.38 -23.26 1.50
CA GLY A 24 13.21 -23.17 0.05
C GLY A 24 14.41 -22.53 -0.66
N ASP A 25 14.43 -22.58 -1.98
CA ASP A 25 15.53 -22.06 -2.83
C ASP A 25 15.24 -20.65 -3.39
N GLY A 26 14.16 -20.02 -2.94
CA GLY A 26 13.66 -18.74 -3.41
C GLY A 26 14.34 -17.51 -2.79
N VAL A 27 13.72 -16.35 -2.99
CA VAL A 27 14.11 -15.09 -2.34
C VAL A 27 13.98 -15.26 -0.81
N PRO A 28 15.06 -15.05 -0.04
CA PRO A 28 15.01 -15.23 1.41
C PRO A 28 14.22 -14.12 2.09
N PRO A 29 13.49 -14.42 3.18
CA PRO A 29 12.81 -13.40 3.96
C PRO A 29 13.84 -12.45 4.60
N PRO A 30 13.59 -11.13 4.57
CA PRO A 30 14.43 -10.19 5.30
C PRO A 30 14.31 -10.43 6.81
N PRO A 31 15.30 -10.04 7.64
CA PRO A 31 15.28 -10.36 9.07
C PRO A 31 14.06 -9.79 9.80
N GLU A 32 13.54 -8.65 9.36
CA GLU A 32 12.32 -8.04 9.86
C GLU A 32 11.09 -8.97 9.74
N TRP A 33 11.07 -9.81 8.70
CA TRP A 33 10.00 -10.77 8.43
C TRP A 33 9.99 -11.96 9.40
N GLN A 34 11.18 -12.35 9.87
CA GLN A 34 11.37 -13.53 10.72
C GLN A 34 11.07 -13.27 12.20
N LEU A 35 10.89 -12.01 12.60
CA LEU A 35 10.58 -11.65 13.97
C LEU A 35 9.16 -12.14 14.35
N GLU A 36 9.03 -12.84 15.48
CA GLU A 36 7.79 -13.51 15.90
C GLU A 36 6.53 -12.60 15.83
N THR A 37 5.45 -13.17 15.30
CA THR A 37 4.15 -12.51 15.04
C THR A 37 3.15 -12.67 16.20
N THR A 38 3.49 -13.47 17.22
CA THR A 38 2.57 -14.03 18.23
C THR A 38 1.89 -13.00 19.15
N ALA A 39 2.42 -11.79 19.28
CA ALA A 39 1.97 -10.85 20.30
C ALA A 39 0.77 -9.95 19.91
N PHE A 40 0.29 -9.94 18.66
CA PHE A 40 -0.63 -8.88 18.18
C PHE A 40 -1.78 -9.36 17.28
N GLN A 41 -2.19 -10.61 17.40
CA GLN A 41 -3.26 -11.20 16.59
C GLN A 41 -4.67 -10.63 16.90
N GLU A 42 -4.82 -9.91 18.02
CA GLU A 42 -6.10 -9.37 18.52
C GLU A 42 -6.58 -8.10 17.77
N ASP A 43 -5.72 -7.40 17.04
CA ASP A 43 -6.01 -6.06 16.48
C ASP A 43 -6.66 -6.05 15.07
N LEU A 44 -7.03 -7.22 14.51
CA LEU A 44 -7.68 -7.35 13.18
C LEU A 44 -9.13 -7.84 13.23
N LEU A 45 -9.80 -7.72 14.38
CA LEU A 45 -11.22 -8.07 14.51
C LEU A 45 -12.11 -7.34 13.49
N GLU A 46 -11.69 -6.15 13.02
CA GLU A 46 -12.42 -5.40 11.97
C GLU A 46 -12.42 -6.14 10.62
N LEU A 47 -11.34 -6.85 10.28
CA LEU A 47 -11.25 -7.70 9.08
C LEU A 47 -11.64 -9.16 9.34
N SER A 48 -12.18 -9.52 10.50
CA SER A 48 -12.56 -10.92 10.78
C SER A 48 -13.71 -11.39 9.88
N ASN A 49 -14.54 -10.47 9.43
CA ASN A 49 -15.72 -10.73 8.60
C ASN A 49 -15.43 -10.64 7.10
N VAL A 50 -14.20 -10.26 6.72
CA VAL A 50 -13.76 -10.16 5.33
C VAL A 50 -13.01 -11.43 4.96
N ASP A 51 -13.47 -12.12 3.93
CA ASP A 51 -12.74 -13.24 3.36
C ASP A 51 -11.53 -12.70 2.58
N ILE A 52 -10.34 -13.03 3.06
CA ILE A 52 -9.07 -12.56 2.53
C ILE A 52 -8.21 -13.82 2.33
N ASP A 53 -7.62 -13.94 1.15
CA ASP A 53 -6.71 -15.03 0.84
C ASP A 53 -5.68 -15.19 1.97
N PRO A 54 -5.45 -16.43 2.47
CA PRO A 54 -4.56 -16.65 3.61
C PRO A 54 -3.14 -16.10 3.41
N ALA A 55 -2.61 -16.13 2.18
CA ALA A 55 -1.29 -15.59 1.88
C ALA A 55 -1.29 -14.06 1.93
N VAL A 56 -2.32 -13.40 1.36
CA VAL A 56 -2.48 -11.95 1.45
C VAL A 56 -2.66 -11.51 2.91
N ARG A 57 -3.49 -12.22 3.69
CA ARG A 57 -3.70 -11.97 5.13
C ARG A 57 -2.40 -12.12 5.92
N ASN A 58 -1.60 -13.16 5.65
CA ASN A 58 -0.30 -13.37 6.30
C ASN A 58 0.64 -12.18 6.04
N VAL A 59 0.74 -11.73 4.79
CA VAL A 59 1.59 -10.59 4.42
C VAL A 59 1.13 -9.31 5.11
N LEU A 60 -0.17 -9.01 5.08
CA LEU A 60 -0.74 -7.83 5.75
C LEU A 60 -0.40 -7.82 7.25
N MET A 61 -0.61 -8.95 7.94
CA MET A 61 -0.31 -9.08 9.37
C MET A 61 1.16 -8.87 9.71
N ARG A 62 2.05 -9.47 8.93
CA ARG A 62 3.50 -9.33 9.14
C ARG A 62 3.96 -7.90 8.89
N LEU A 63 3.51 -7.29 7.80
CA LEU A 63 3.83 -5.89 7.50
C LEU A 63 3.35 -4.93 8.59
N ARG A 64 2.11 -5.10 9.08
CA ARG A 64 1.57 -4.28 10.16
C ARG A 64 2.44 -4.36 11.41
N ASN A 65 2.89 -5.56 11.77
CA ASN A 65 3.78 -5.77 12.91
C ASN A 65 5.17 -5.15 12.70
N ILE A 66 5.74 -5.32 11.51
CA ILE A 66 7.02 -4.70 11.14
C ILE A 66 6.91 -3.18 11.24
N PHE A 67 5.86 -2.58 10.67
CA PHE A 67 5.69 -1.13 10.67
C PHE A 67 5.41 -0.57 12.06
N ARG A 68 4.66 -1.28 12.91
CA ARG A 68 4.51 -0.92 14.33
C ARG A 68 5.86 -0.88 15.05
N ARG A 69 6.72 -1.89 14.84
CA ARG A 69 8.07 -1.92 15.41
C ARG A 69 8.94 -0.81 14.83
N ALA A 70 8.78 -0.49 13.55
CA ALA A 70 9.51 0.56 12.87
C ALA A 70 9.27 1.96 13.47
N ARG A 71 8.17 2.15 14.20
CA ARG A 71 7.92 3.38 14.98
C ARG A 71 8.93 3.60 16.10
N GLN A 72 9.42 2.52 16.69
CA GLN A 72 10.43 2.54 17.75
C GLN A 72 11.84 2.49 17.17
N VAL A 73 12.05 1.61 16.20
CA VAL A 73 13.34 1.41 15.53
C VAL A 73 13.15 1.57 14.01
N PRO A 74 13.37 2.79 13.48
CA PRO A 74 13.14 3.07 12.06
C PRO A 74 13.89 2.12 11.13
N LEU A 75 13.21 1.68 10.07
CA LEU A 75 13.82 0.85 9.04
C LEU A 75 14.84 1.66 8.24
N ALA A 76 16.05 1.13 8.11
CA ALA A 76 17.03 1.70 7.19
C ALA A 76 16.52 1.57 5.73
N PRO A 77 16.84 2.52 4.82
CA PRO A 77 16.34 2.49 3.44
C PRO A 77 16.62 1.18 2.70
N THR A 78 17.78 0.57 2.92
CA THR A 78 18.14 -0.73 2.32
C THR A 78 17.27 -1.88 2.84
N ARG A 79 16.88 -1.82 4.12
CA ARG A 79 16.02 -2.84 4.76
C ARG A 79 14.58 -2.69 4.29
N LEU A 80 14.11 -1.45 4.12
CA LEU A 80 12.82 -1.18 3.50
C LEU A 80 12.79 -1.67 2.05
N HIS A 81 13.84 -1.42 1.28
CA HIS A 81 13.99 -1.95 -0.07
C HIS A 81 13.89 -3.49 -0.11
N ASP A 82 14.66 -4.19 0.73
CA ASP A 82 14.65 -5.67 0.75
C ASP A 82 13.28 -6.23 1.17
N LEU A 83 12.62 -5.57 2.12
CA LEU A 83 11.25 -5.88 2.53
C LEU A 83 10.25 -5.70 1.39
N THR A 84 10.32 -4.58 0.67
CA THR A 84 9.48 -4.35 -0.52
C THR A 84 9.73 -5.42 -1.58
N CYS A 85 10.99 -5.72 -1.90
CA CYS A 85 11.31 -6.74 -2.87
C CYS A 85 10.67 -8.09 -2.50
N PHE A 86 10.85 -8.53 -1.27
CA PHE A 86 10.31 -9.80 -0.78
C PHE A 86 8.77 -9.83 -0.82
N VAL A 87 8.13 -8.79 -0.29
CA VAL A 87 6.66 -8.70 -0.24
C VAL A 87 6.04 -8.71 -1.63
N ILE A 88 6.58 -7.93 -2.57
CA ILE A 88 6.04 -7.87 -3.93
C ILE A 88 6.22 -9.22 -4.63
N HIS A 89 7.37 -9.88 -4.49
CA HIS A 89 7.54 -11.23 -5.03
C HIS A 89 6.50 -12.18 -4.48
N ARG A 90 6.34 -12.20 -3.16
CA ARG A 90 5.42 -13.12 -2.48
C ARG A 90 3.98 -12.91 -2.91
N LEU A 91 3.52 -11.65 -2.95
CA LEU A 91 2.14 -11.33 -3.32
C LEU A 91 1.84 -11.59 -4.79
N LEU A 92 2.81 -11.39 -5.69
CA LEU A 92 2.63 -11.68 -7.12
C LEU A 92 2.69 -13.18 -7.44
N LEU A 93 3.36 -13.98 -6.60
CA LEU A 93 3.36 -15.44 -6.70
C LEU A 93 2.11 -16.08 -6.09
N SER A 94 1.47 -15.42 -5.13
CA SER A 94 0.19 -15.88 -4.59
C SER A 94 -0.84 -15.94 -5.70
N SER A 95 -1.24 -17.15 -6.10
CA SER A 95 -2.23 -17.35 -7.15
C SER A 95 -3.55 -16.65 -6.78
N PRO A 96 -4.16 -15.86 -7.68
CA PRO A 96 -5.53 -15.41 -7.49
C PRO A 96 -6.44 -16.64 -7.52
N SER A 97 -7.26 -16.83 -6.49
CA SER A 97 -8.33 -17.84 -6.55
C SER A 97 -9.29 -17.40 -7.66
N GLU A 98 -9.24 -18.11 -8.79
CA GLU A 98 -10.05 -17.80 -9.96
C GLU A 98 -11.54 -17.95 -9.61
N MET A 99 -12.31 -16.88 -9.83
CA MET A 99 -13.78 -16.86 -9.90
C MET A 99 -14.61 -16.81 -8.60
N ASP A 100 -14.30 -15.89 -7.67
CA ASP A 100 -15.28 -15.50 -6.64
C ASP A 100 -15.32 -13.96 -6.47
N PRO A 101 -16.47 -13.27 -6.38
CA PRO A 101 -16.53 -11.86 -5.96
C PRO A 101 -15.75 -11.58 -4.67
N GLN A 102 -15.65 -12.56 -3.76
CA GLN A 102 -14.82 -12.51 -2.54
C GLN A 102 -13.31 -12.44 -2.85
N SER A 103 -12.90 -12.95 -4.02
CA SER A 103 -11.57 -12.75 -4.60
C SER A 103 -11.26 -11.26 -4.78
N SER A 104 -12.25 -10.41 -5.13
CA SER A 104 -12.00 -9.00 -5.43
C SER A 104 -11.53 -8.18 -4.24
N THR A 105 -12.02 -8.46 -3.02
CA THR A 105 -11.51 -7.79 -1.81
C THR A 105 -10.07 -8.19 -1.52
N SER A 106 -9.78 -9.48 -1.62
CA SER A 106 -8.44 -10.02 -1.44
C SER A 106 -7.46 -9.44 -2.46
N GLU A 107 -7.85 -9.37 -3.73
CA GLU A 107 -7.06 -8.77 -4.81
C GLU A 107 -6.88 -7.25 -4.62
N CYS A 108 -7.91 -6.52 -4.18
CA CYS A 108 -7.78 -5.11 -3.82
C CYS A 108 -6.72 -4.90 -2.72
N ILE A 109 -6.74 -5.74 -1.68
CA ILE A 109 -5.75 -5.70 -0.60
C ILE A 109 -4.37 -6.06 -1.14
N ARG A 110 -4.25 -7.12 -1.94
CA ARG A 110 -2.99 -7.57 -2.55
C ARG A 110 -2.34 -6.46 -3.37
N TYR A 111 -3.06 -5.93 -4.36
CA TYR A 111 -2.54 -4.87 -5.21
C TYR A 111 -2.36 -3.56 -4.45
N GLY A 112 -3.24 -3.25 -3.50
CA GLY A 112 -3.08 -2.12 -2.58
C GLY A 112 -1.78 -2.19 -1.79
N ILE A 113 -1.41 -3.36 -1.24
CA ILE A 113 -0.14 -3.55 -0.52
C ILE A 113 1.03 -3.35 -1.48
N ILE A 114 0.98 -3.94 -2.68
CA ILE A 114 2.06 -3.80 -3.68
C ILE A 114 2.28 -2.32 -4.04
N LEU A 115 1.20 -1.59 -4.36
CA LEU A 115 1.26 -0.16 -4.66
C LEU A 115 1.79 0.65 -3.48
N TYR A 116 1.32 0.35 -2.27
CA TYR A 116 1.79 1.00 -1.05
C TYR A 116 3.30 0.83 -0.85
N MET A 117 3.82 -0.40 -1.01
CA MET A 117 5.25 -0.68 -0.87
C MET A 117 6.08 0.06 -1.93
N PHE A 118 5.60 0.15 -3.18
CA PHE A 118 6.25 0.97 -4.21
C PHE A 118 6.29 2.45 -3.84
N ILE A 119 5.17 3.02 -3.38
CA ILE A 119 5.08 4.44 -3.02
C ILE A 119 6.00 4.77 -1.84
N VAL A 120 5.95 3.96 -0.78
CA VAL A 120 6.71 4.20 0.46
C VAL A 120 8.21 3.98 0.28
N GLN A 121 8.61 3.01 -0.53
CA GLN A 121 10.02 2.84 -0.90
C GLN A 121 10.51 4.03 -1.76
N GLY A 122 9.63 4.62 -2.56
CA GLY A 122 9.96 5.72 -3.46
C GLY A 122 10.66 5.27 -4.74
N PRO A 123 10.95 6.21 -5.66
CA PRO A 123 11.43 5.96 -7.02
C PRO A 123 12.91 5.55 -7.06
N THR A 124 13.31 4.58 -6.26
CA THR A 124 14.70 4.12 -6.18
C THR A 124 15.21 3.57 -7.51
N TYR A 125 14.32 3.08 -8.38
CA TYR A 125 14.66 2.68 -9.75
C TYR A 125 13.55 3.08 -10.74
N TYR A 126 13.92 3.72 -11.85
CA TYR A 126 13.02 4.11 -12.94
C TYR A 126 12.29 2.92 -13.60
N SER A 127 12.79 1.71 -13.41
CA SER A 127 12.29 0.50 -14.07
C SER A 127 10.98 -0.04 -13.48
N HIS A 128 10.44 0.54 -12.41
CA HIS A 128 9.19 0.07 -11.80
C HIS A 128 7.92 0.51 -12.53
N VAL A 129 7.99 1.49 -13.44
CA VAL A 129 6.78 2.12 -14.00
C VAL A 129 5.86 1.12 -14.71
N VAL A 130 6.42 0.16 -15.44
CA VAL A 130 5.62 -0.84 -16.18
C VAL A 130 4.85 -1.73 -15.22
N ILE A 131 5.54 -2.39 -14.28
CA ILE A 131 4.89 -3.26 -13.29
C ILE A 131 3.93 -2.46 -12.41
N PHE A 132 4.30 -1.25 -12.01
CA PHE A 132 3.45 -0.36 -11.23
C PHE A 132 2.13 -0.05 -11.94
N ASN A 133 2.19 0.33 -13.22
CA ASN A 133 0.99 0.64 -14.01
C ASN A 133 0.12 -0.59 -14.27
N THR A 134 0.73 -1.76 -14.51
CA THR A 134 -0.01 -3.03 -14.63
C THR A 134 -0.79 -3.32 -13.35
N ILE A 135 -0.13 -3.20 -12.20
CA ILE A 135 -0.75 -3.41 -10.89
C ILE A 135 -1.82 -2.37 -10.60
N LEU A 136 -1.59 -1.11 -10.97
CA LEU A 136 -2.59 -0.05 -10.82
C LEU A 136 -3.87 -0.37 -11.63
N ASN A 137 -3.73 -0.83 -12.87
CA ASN A 137 -4.90 -1.17 -13.68
C ASN A 137 -5.68 -2.37 -13.09
N GLN A 138 -4.98 -3.43 -12.68
CA GLN A 138 -5.61 -4.57 -12.00
C GLN A 138 -6.30 -4.15 -10.69
N PHE A 139 -5.63 -3.32 -9.89
CA PHE A 139 -6.21 -2.72 -8.69
C PHE A 139 -7.52 -1.98 -8.99
N MET A 140 -7.53 -1.16 -10.04
CA MET A 140 -8.70 -0.39 -10.44
C MET A 140 -9.86 -1.28 -10.91
N ASP A 141 -9.57 -2.32 -11.69
CA ASP A 141 -10.58 -3.28 -12.17
C ASP A 141 -11.28 -3.96 -10.98
N HIS A 142 -10.51 -4.47 -10.02
CA HIS A 142 -11.05 -5.10 -8.82
C HIS A 142 -11.76 -4.10 -7.89
N LEU A 143 -11.23 -2.88 -7.74
CA LEU A 143 -11.83 -1.86 -6.88
C LEU A 143 -13.19 -1.39 -7.43
N GLN A 144 -13.30 -1.22 -8.74
CA GLN A 144 -14.57 -0.89 -9.39
C GLN A 144 -15.58 -2.03 -9.28
N HIS A 145 -15.14 -3.28 -9.43
CA HIS A 145 -16.00 -4.44 -9.23
C HIS A 145 -16.49 -4.54 -7.78
N LEU A 146 -15.60 -4.34 -6.81
CA LEU A 146 -15.91 -4.43 -5.39
C LEU A 146 -16.98 -3.41 -4.95
N GLN A 147 -17.01 -2.22 -5.58
CA GLN A 147 -18.03 -1.20 -5.29
C GLN A 147 -19.43 -1.55 -5.75
N SER A 148 -19.58 -2.49 -6.68
CA SER A 148 -20.90 -3.02 -7.03
C SER A 148 -21.51 -3.88 -5.90
N ILE A 149 -20.72 -4.20 -4.86
CA ILE A 149 -21.10 -5.05 -3.74
C ILE A 149 -21.31 -4.18 -2.49
N PRO A 150 -22.47 -4.25 -1.82
CA PRO A 150 -22.84 -3.33 -0.73
C PRO A 150 -22.13 -3.58 0.62
N TYR A 151 -21.01 -4.30 0.66
CA TYR A 151 -20.36 -4.73 1.90
C TYR A 151 -18.85 -4.49 1.85
N ILE A 152 -18.41 -3.24 1.94
CA ILE A 152 -17.01 -2.95 2.23
C ILE A 152 -16.94 -2.34 3.63
N ASP A 153 -16.09 -2.95 4.46
CA ASP A 153 -15.70 -2.38 5.75
C ASP A 153 -14.98 -1.06 5.47
N GLY A 154 -15.55 0.07 5.88
CA GLY A 154 -15.01 1.32 5.38
C GLY A 154 -13.72 1.82 6.06
N ILE A 155 -13.09 1.05 6.95
CA ILE A 155 -11.65 1.25 7.22
C ILE A 155 -10.82 0.83 6.01
N LEU A 156 -11.17 -0.32 5.41
CA LEU A 156 -10.56 -0.81 4.19
C LEU A 156 -10.81 0.15 3.01
N ASP A 157 -12.03 0.69 2.86
CA ASP A 157 -12.31 1.68 1.80
C ASP A 157 -11.39 2.89 1.87
N VAL A 158 -11.24 3.49 3.05
CA VAL A 158 -10.41 4.69 3.23
C VAL A 158 -8.96 4.39 2.88
N TRP A 159 -8.45 3.23 3.28
CA TRP A 159 -7.09 2.82 2.96
C TRP A 159 -6.88 2.55 1.46
N LEU A 160 -7.77 1.78 0.83
CA LEU A 160 -7.72 1.48 -0.61
C LEU A 160 -7.78 2.75 -1.45
N LEU A 161 -8.71 3.66 -1.12
CA LEU A 161 -8.85 4.93 -1.84
C LEU A 161 -7.63 5.83 -1.65
N THR A 162 -7.05 5.85 -0.46
CA THR A 162 -5.82 6.62 -0.20
C THR A 162 -4.66 6.15 -1.07
N ILE A 163 -4.44 4.83 -1.13
CA ILE A 163 -3.38 4.25 -1.97
C ILE A 163 -3.68 4.46 -3.44
N GLY A 164 -4.91 4.21 -3.87
CA GLY A 164 -5.35 4.42 -5.24
C GLY A 164 -5.09 5.86 -5.69
N MET A 165 -5.45 6.86 -4.89
CA MET A 165 -5.23 8.27 -5.23
C MET A 165 -3.75 8.61 -5.40
N ALA A 166 -2.91 8.13 -4.47
CA ALA A 166 -1.46 8.34 -4.56
C ALA A 166 -0.85 7.63 -5.78
N ALA A 167 -1.29 6.40 -6.06
CA ALA A 167 -0.79 5.59 -7.16
C ALA A 167 -1.23 6.10 -8.54
N SER A 168 -2.45 6.63 -8.64
CA SER A 168 -3.03 7.12 -9.89
C SER A 168 -2.71 8.58 -10.21
N ASN A 169 -1.90 9.25 -9.39
CA ASN A 169 -1.59 10.67 -9.60
C ASN A 169 -1.01 10.90 -11.02
N GLY A 170 -1.72 11.70 -11.83
CA GLY A 170 -1.36 11.97 -13.22
C GLY A 170 -1.88 10.94 -14.24
N THR A 171 -2.74 10.01 -13.84
CA THR A 171 -3.44 9.06 -14.73
C THR A 171 -4.94 9.37 -14.81
N GLU A 172 -5.65 8.73 -15.74
CA GLU A 172 -7.10 8.88 -15.92
C GLU A 172 -7.93 8.35 -14.73
N HIS A 173 -7.36 7.43 -13.94
CA HIS A 173 -8.02 6.84 -12.77
C HIS A 173 -8.19 7.82 -11.60
N TYR A 174 -7.36 8.87 -11.56
CA TYR A 174 -7.30 9.81 -10.44
C TYR A 174 -8.64 10.51 -10.18
N ASP A 175 -9.32 10.98 -11.23
CA ASP A 175 -10.57 11.72 -11.09
C ASP A 175 -11.73 10.86 -10.58
N TRP A 176 -11.73 9.57 -10.93
CA TRP A 176 -12.71 8.62 -10.40
C TRP A 176 -12.45 8.36 -8.91
N LEU A 177 -11.19 8.09 -8.54
CA LEU A 177 -10.79 7.85 -7.14
C LEU A 177 -11.06 9.06 -6.25
N MET A 178 -10.75 10.27 -6.73
CA MET A 178 -11.02 11.52 -6.02
C MET A 178 -12.51 11.75 -5.77
N ARG A 179 -13.37 11.49 -6.76
CA ARG A 179 -14.84 11.58 -6.56
C ARG A 179 -15.30 10.57 -5.53
N ARG A 180 -14.84 9.32 -5.65
CA ARG A 180 -15.23 8.26 -4.72
C ARG A 180 -14.76 8.53 -3.29
N ALA A 181 -13.53 9.00 -3.13
CA ALA A 181 -12.98 9.36 -1.83
C ALA A 181 -13.76 10.50 -1.16
N ARG A 182 -14.28 11.48 -1.93
CA ARG A 182 -15.20 12.50 -1.41
C ARG A 182 -16.52 11.88 -0.91
N ASP A 183 -17.12 10.97 -1.67
CA ASP A 183 -18.37 10.32 -1.25
C ASP A 183 -18.18 9.55 0.07
N VAL A 184 -17.07 8.80 0.19
CA VAL A 184 -16.71 8.08 1.43
C VAL A 184 -16.41 9.05 2.56
N ALA A 185 -15.69 10.15 2.30
CA ALA A 185 -15.39 11.16 3.30
C ALA A 185 -16.67 11.81 3.86
N VAL A 186 -17.64 12.15 3.00
CA VAL A 186 -18.95 12.67 3.43
C VAL A 186 -19.72 11.64 4.24
N ALA A 187 -19.81 10.39 3.74
CA ALA A 187 -20.54 9.33 4.43
C ALA A 187 -19.96 9.00 5.82
N ARG A 188 -18.65 9.15 5.99
CA ARG A 188 -17.92 8.87 7.23
C ARG A 188 -17.56 10.10 8.05
N GLN A 189 -17.96 11.29 7.62
CA GLN A 189 -17.64 12.56 8.26
C GLN A 189 -16.12 12.78 8.44
N LEU A 190 -15.32 12.32 7.47
CA LEU A 190 -13.89 12.57 7.42
C LEU A 190 -13.68 13.99 6.90
N THR A 191 -13.21 14.89 7.76
CA THR A 191 -13.05 16.31 7.42
C THR A 191 -11.62 16.68 7.09
N SER A 192 -10.67 15.87 7.55
CA SER A 192 -9.24 16.14 7.46
C SER A 192 -8.42 14.89 7.14
N TRP A 193 -7.17 15.11 6.72
CA TRP A 193 -6.16 14.05 6.64
C TRP A 193 -5.99 13.32 7.97
N ASP A 194 -6.04 14.02 9.10
CA ASP A 194 -5.85 13.42 10.43
C ASP A 194 -6.97 12.42 10.74
N ASP A 195 -8.22 12.72 10.35
CA ASP A 195 -9.35 11.79 10.49
C ASP A 195 -9.14 10.52 9.65
N ALA A 196 -8.74 10.70 8.37
CA ALA A 196 -8.45 9.58 7.47
C ALA A 196 -7.26 8.75 7.98
N LEU A 197 -6.23 9.40 8.53
CA LEU A 197 -5.01 8.77 9.01
C LEU A 197 -5.27 7.81 10.18
N VAL A 198 -6.25 8.10 11.04
CA VAL A 198 -6.66 7.16 12.11
C VAL A 198 -7.12 5.82 11.51
N HIS A 199 -7.94 5.86 10.45
CA HIS A 199 -8.39 4.66 9.76
C HIS A 199 -7.25 3.95 9.02
N ILE A 200 -6.41 4.71 8.30
CA ILE A 200 -5.28 4.17 7.53
C ILE A 200 -4.28 3.45 8.44
N ARG A 201 -3.99 4.02 9.62
CA ARG A 201 -3.12 3.42 10.65
C ARG A 201 -3.70 2.14 11.25
N GLY A 202 -5.03 2.03 11.28
CA GLY A 202 -5.73 0.82 11.70
C GLY A 202 -5.39 -0.38 10.81
N LEU A 203 -5.16 -0.16 9.51
CA LEU A 203 -4.89 -1.23 8.56
C LEU A 203 -3.39 -1.46 8.29
N LEU A 204 -2.74 -0.53 7.59
CA LEU A 204 -1.32 -0.63 7.25
C LEU A 204 -0.71 0.75 7.03
N TRP A 205 0.22 1.13 7.91
CA TRP A 205 0.91 2.41 7.83
C TRP A 205 2.33 2.34 8.39
N LEU A 206 3.32 2.72 7.59
CA LEU A 206 4.69 2.97 8.01
C LEU A 206 4.86 4.46 8.33
N GLU A 207 5.07 4.79 9.60
CA GLU A 207 5.45 6.14 9.99
C GLU A 207 6.84 6.46 9.43
N THR A 208 6.89 7.34 8.43
CA THR A 208 8.15 7.85 7.87
C THR A 208 8.21 9.36 8.08
N ARG A 209 9.41 9.91 8.28
CA ARG A 209 9.57 11.35 8.58
C ARG A 209 9.09 12.29 7.45
N HIS A 210 8.88 11.76 6.24
CA HIS A 210 8.52 12.52 5.04
C HIS A 210 7.46 11.84 4.15
N GLY A 211 7.03 10.60 4.44
CA GLY A 211 6.17 9.83 3.52
C GLY A 211 4.68 10.14 3.62
N ASP A 212 4.27 10.90 4.65
CA ASP A 212 2.90 11.39 4.75
C ASP A 212 2.54 12.29 3.56
N ASP A 213 3.51 13.06 3.04
CA ASP A 213 3.28 14.05 1.98
C ASP A 213 2.75 13.40 0.68
N ALA A 214 3.17 12.17 0.35
CA ALA A 214 2.73 11.47 -0.86
C ALA A 214 1.23 11.12 -0.84
N PHE A 215 0.64 10.97 0.35
CA PHE A 215 -0.77 10.62 0.52
C PHE A 215 -1.60 11.84 0.93
N ARG A 216 -1.07 12.64 1.86
CA ARG A 216 -1.74 13.81 2.43
C ARG A 216 -2.16 14.83 1.39
N THR A 217 -1.32 15.07 0.37
CA THR A 217 -1.63 16.09 -0.65
C THR A 217 -2.93 15.83 -1.39
N HIS A 218 -3.35 14.56 -1.50
CA HIS A 218 -4.60 14.19 -2.16
C HIS A 218 -5.81 14.45 -1.26
N TRP A 219 -5.69 14.17 0.04
CA TRP A 219 -6.71 14.47 1.04
C TRP A 219 -6.89 15.98 1.25
N ASP A 220 -5.79 16.74 1.35
CA ASP A 220 -5.86 18.20 1.46
C ASP A 220 -6.53 18.85 0.24
N ALA A 221 -6.28 18.31 -0.96
CA ALA A 221 -6.94 18.75 -2.19
C ALA A 221 -8.44 18.45 -2.22
N MET A 222 -8.90 17.40 -1.53
CA MET A 222 -10.34 17.12 -1.38
C MET A 222 -11.01 18.07 -0.40
N SER A 223 -10.37 18.35 0.74
CA SER A 223 -10.90 19.25 1.78
C SER A 223 -10.83 20.74 1.39
N GLY A 224 -10.26 21.07 0.23
CA GLY A 224 -10.16 22.45 -0.25
C GLY A 224 -9.12 23.30 0.48
N VAL A 225 -8.18 22.67 1.20
CA VAL A 225 -7.07 23.38 1.84
C VAL A 225 -6.11 23.84 0.74
N PRO A 226 -5.93 25.16 0.51
CA PRO A 226 -5.06 25.64 -0.56
C PRO A 226 -3.62 25.26 -0.27
N ARG A 227 -2.88 24.83 -1.31
CA ARG A 227 -1.42 24.71 -1.27
C ARG A 227 -0.83 26.00 -0.69
N GLN A 228 -0.20 25.94 0.49
CA GLN A 228 0.83 26.93 0.79
C GLN A 228 2.07 26.55 -0.03
N PRO A 229 2.51 27.37 -1.00
CA PRO A 229 3.77 27.12 -1.67
C PRO A 229 4.90 27.23 -0.63
N ARG A 230 5.54 26.11 -0.31
CA ARG A 230 6.84 26.13 0.37
C ARG A 230 7.86 26.72 -0.60
N PHE A 231 8.55 27.77 -0.14
CA PHE A 231 9.65 28.51 -0.77
C PHE A 231 9.28 29.54 -1.86
N ARG A 232 9.00 30.78 -1.42
CA ARG A 232 9.52 31.97 -2.12
C ARG A 232 10.91 32.25 -1.56
N TYR A 233 11.96 32.02 -2.36
CA TYR A 233 13.25 32.65 -2.10
C TYR A 233 13.03 34.16 -2.17
N SER A 234 13.11 34.84 -1.03
CA SER A 234 13.26 36.29 -0.99
C SER A 234 14.72 36.58 -1.36
N LEU A 235 14.96 36.86 -2.64
CA LEU A 235 16.18 37.56 -3.03
C LEU A 235 16.02 39.00 -2.54
N SER A 236 16.59 39.29 -1.37
CA SER A 236 16.87 40.66 -0.97
C SER A 236 17.98 41.20 -1.88
N PRO A 237 17.85 42.41 -2.45
CA PRO A 237 18.95 43.03 -3.16
C PRO A 237 19.98 43.49 -2.12
N VAL A 238 21.20 42.98 -2.25
CA VAL A 238 22.36 43.53 -1.55
C VAL A 238 22.66 44.88 -2.22
N ALA A 239 22.57 45.96 -1.43
CA ALA A 239 23.14 47.26 -1.74
C ALA A 239 24.59 47.30 -1.26
#